data_AF-A0A418XKE1-F1
#
_entry.id   AF-A0A418XKE1-F1
#
_cell.length_a   1.000
_cell.length_b   1.000
_cell.length_c   1.000
_cell.angle_alpha   90.00
_cell.angle_beta   90.00
_cell.angle_gamma   90.00
#
_symmetry.space_group_name_H-M   'P 1'
#
loop_
_entity.id
_entity.type
_entity.pdbx_description
1 polymer ?
#
loop_
_entity_poly.entity_id
_entity_poly.type
_entity_poly.pdbx_seq_one_letter_code
_entity_poly.pdbx_strand_id
1 'polypeptide(L)'
;MLPPKALLDALSAHASRLFNGDSPLPRSEFETQFKALLQSGFSKLDLVSREEFDSQMAVLARTRARLEALEAKVTELEAKLSPPTE
;
A
#
# COMPACT_ATOMS: atom_id res chain seq x y z
N MET A 1 -1.08 0.64 -12.44
CA MET A 1 -0.13 0.28 -11.36
C MET A 1 1.18 -0.13 -11.99
N LEU A 2 2.27 0.62 -11.79
CA LEU A 2 3.59 0.15 -12.20
C LEU A 2 4.02 -1.01 -11.28
N PRO A 3 4.46 -2.16 -11.83
CA PRO A 3 4.95 -3.25 -11.01
C PRO A 3 6.23 -2.83 -10.27
N PRO A 4 6.42 -3.21 -8.99
CA PRO A 4 7.57 -2.78 -8.18
C PRO A 4 8.93 -3.06 -8.84
N LYS A 5 9.03 -4.16 -9.59
CA LYS A 5 10.26 -4.55 -10.30
C LYS A 5 10.66 -3.55 -11.39
N ALA A 6 9.72 -3.10 -12.21
CA ALA A 6 10.00 -2.15 -13.29
C ALA A 6 10.49 -0.79 -12.75
N LEU A 7 10.04 -0.40 -11.56
CA LEU A 7 10.53 0.80 -10.86
C LEU A 7 11.98 0.62 -10.38
N LEU A 8 12.28 -0.52 -9.74
CA LEU A 8 13.64 -0.84 -9.29
C LEU A 8 14.62 -0.90 -10.46
N ASP A 9 14.20 -1.48 -11.59
CA ASP A 9 14.99 -1.55 -12.81
C ASP A 9 15.26 -0.15 -13.39
N ALA A 10 14.24 0.72 -13.42
CA ALA A 10 14.38 2.10 -13.89
C ALA A 10 15.27 2.95 -12.97
N LEU A 11 15.16 2.77 -11.64
CA LEU A 11 16.02 3.42 -10.65
C LEU A 11 17.48 2.93 -10.78
N SER A 12 17.69 1.62 -10.94
CA SER A 12 19.01 1.02 -11.15
C SER A 12 19.69 1.53 -12.43
N ALA A 13 18.92 1.63 -13.52
CA ALA A 13 19.42 2.17 -14.79
C ALA A 13 19.73 3.68 -14.72
N HIS A 14 19.03 4.44 -13.89
CA HIS A 14 19.29 5.86 -13.69
C HIS A 14 20.47 6.09 -12.74
N ALA A 15 20.58 5.30 -11.66
CA ALA A 15 21.70 5.32 -10.74
C ALA A 15 23.00 4.92 -11.45
N SER A 16 22.99 3.84 -12.24
CA SER A 16 24.15 3.40 -13.03
C SER A 16 24.67 4.48 -13.98
N ARG A 17 23.77 5.31 -14.55
CA ARG A 17 24.17 6.46 -15.38
C ARG A 17 24.81 7.60 -14.58
N LEU A 18 24.35 7.84 -13.35
CA LEU A 18 24.99 8.80 -12.45
C LEU A 18 26.36 8.32 -11.97
N PHE A 19 26.56 7.01 -11.79
CA PHE A 19 27.84 6.43 -11.36
C PHE A 19 28.88 6.27 -12.50
N ASN A 20 28.44 6.08 -13.75
CA ASN A 20 29.32 5.84 -14.90
C ASN A 20 29.62 7.10 -15.75
N GLY A 21 29.20 8.30 -15.32
CA GLY A 21 29.52 9.54 -16.03
C GLY A 21 30.99 9.94 -15.82
N ASP A 22 31.65 10.39 -16.89
CA ASP A 22 33.10 10.76 -16.95
C ASP A 22 33.55 11.90 -16.01
N SER A 23 32.73 12.34 -15.06
CA SER A 23 33.10 13.36 -14.07
C SER A 23 32.44 13.07 -12.72
N PRO A 24 33.20 12.93 -11.62
CA PRO A 24 32.63 12.72 -10.30
C PRO A 24 31.89 13.98 -9.87
N LEU A 25 30.56 13.94 -9.89
CA LEU A 25 29.71 14.99 -9.34
C LEU A 25 30.08 15.25 -7.88
N PRO A 26 30.07 16.51 -7.41
CA PRO A 26 30.19 16.84 -6.00
C PRO A 26 29.17 16.03 -5.16
N ARG A 27 29.58 15.56 -3.99
CA ARG A 27 28.73 14.70 -3.12
C ARG A 27 27.35 15.30 -2.84
N SER A 28 27.27 16.62 -2.70
CA SER A 28 26.02 17.37 -2.45
C SER A 28 25.06 17.36 -3.65
N GLU A 29 25.60 17.46 -4.88
CA GLU A 29 24.80 17.40 -6.10
C GLU A 29 24.29 15.98 -6.35
N PHE A 30 25.13 14.97 -6.05
CA PHE A 30 24.72 13.58 -6.09
C PHE A 30 23.56 13.28 -5.12
N GLU A 31 23.65 13.71 -3.86
CA GLU A 31 22.61 13.50 -2.86
C GLU A 31 21.28 14.15 -3.29
N THR A 32 21.35 15.36 -3.84
CA THR A 32 20.17 16.09 -4.32
C THR A 32 19.49 15.37 -5.48
N GLN A 33 20.27 14.94 -6.48
CA GLN A 33 19.74 14.20 -7.64
C GLN A 33 19.19 12.83 -7.25
N PHE A 34 19.85 12.12 -6.34
CA PHE A 34 19.38 10.84 -5.84
C PHE A 34 18.05 10.99 -5.07
N LYS A 35 17.94 12.01 -4.21
CA LYS A 35 16.70 12.31 -3.48
C LYS A 35 15.54 12.65 -4.43
N ALA A 36 15.80 13.45 -5.47
CA ALA A 36 14.80 13.79 -6.47
C ALA A 36 14.31 12.55 -7.26
N LEU A 37 15.22 11.61 -7.57
CA LEU A 37 14.86 10.34 -8.23
C LEU A 37 14.00 9.45 -7.33
N LEU A 38 14.34 9.32 -6.05
CA LEU A 38 13.54 8.56 -5.08
C LEU A 38 12.15 9.18 -4.90
N GLN A 39 12.08 10.51 -4.77
CA GLN A 39 10.81 11.23 -4.66
C GLN A 39 9.95 11.03 -5.93
N SER A 40 10.54 11.18 -7.12
CA SER A 40 9.84 10.93 -8.39
C SER A 40 9.38 9.48 -8.54
N GLY A 41 10.16 8.52 -8.04
CA GLY A 41 9.81 7.11 -8.01
C GLY A 41 8.63 6.83 -7.07
N PHE A 42 8.69 7.35 -5.84
CA PHE A 42 7.62 7.19 -4.86
C PHE A 42 6.33 7.90 -5.27
N SER A 43 6.38 9.05 -5.94
CA SER A 43 5.18 9.72 -6.48
C SER A 43 4.50 8.96 -7.61
N LYS A 44 5.20 8.02 -8.28
CA LYS A 44 4.61 7.14 -9.31
C LYS A 44 4.00 5.87 -8.72
N LEU A 45 4.18 5.65 -7.42
CA LEU A 45 3.56 4.57 -6.68
C LEU A 45 2.35 5.16 -5.95
N ASP A 46 1.21 4.46 -5.99
CA ASP A 46 0.01 4.82 -5.23
C ASP A 46 0.24 4.47 -3.74
N LEU A 47 1.19 5.16 -3.11
CA LEU A 47 1.59 4.97 -1.73
C LEU A 47 0.62 5.71 -0.81
N VAL A 48 0.19 5.03 0.24
CA VAL A 48 -0.45 5.64 1.39
C VAL A 48 0.55 5.68 2.54
N SER A 49 0.37 6.63 3.45
CA SER A 49 1.17 6.64 4.67
C SER A 49 0.89 5.38 5.49
N ARG A 50 1.86 4.99 6.33
CA ARG A 50 1.69 3.85 7.23
C ARG A 50 0.51 4.07 8.19
N GLU A 51 0.33 5.30 8.65
CA GLU A 51 -0.77 5.67 9.54
C GLU A 51 -2.15 5.52 8.87
N GLU A 52 -2.30 5.97 7.61
CA GLU A 52 -3.53 5.78 6.85
C GLU A 52 -3.82 4.29 6.62
N PHE A 53 -2.78 3.50 6.30
CA PHE A 53 -2.93 2.06 6.16
C PHE A 53 -3.42 1.39 7.46
N ASP A 54 -2.78 1.70 8.59
CA ASP A 54 -3.14 1.15 9.89
C ASP A 54 -4.56 1.58 10.32
N SER A 55 -4.95 2.82 10.00
CA SER A 55 -6.31 3.34 10.22
C SER A 55 -7.36 2.55 9.42
N GLN A 56 -7.11 2.32 8.12
CA GLN A 56 -8.01 1.54 7.26
C GLN A 56 -8.11 0.08 7.73
N MET A 57 -7.00 -0.51 8.18
CA MET A 57 -6.99 -1.85 8.77
C MET A 57 -7.87 -1.92 10.03
N ALA A 58 -7.82 -0.92 10.90
CA ALA A 58 -8.66 -0.85 12.09
C ALA A 58 -10.16 -0.70 11.74
N VAL A 59 -10.49 0.11 10.73
CA VAL A 59 -11.87 0.23 10.21
C VAL A 59 -12.35 -1.11 9.68
N LEU A 60 -11.54 -1.80 8.86
CA LEU A 60 -11.88 -3.11 8.31
C LEU A 60 -12.12 -4.16 9.39
N ALA A 61 -11.26 -4.21 10.41
CA ALA A 61 -11.42 -5.13 11.54
C ALA A 61 -12.75 -4.90 12.28
N ARG A 62 -13.08 -3.63 12.54
CA ARG A 62 -14.36 -3.26 13.18
C ARG A 62 -15.57 -3.63 12.33
N THR A 63 -15.49 -3.44 11.02
CA THR A 63 -16.56 -3.78 10.09
C THR A 63 -16.79 -5.29 10.05
N ARG A 64 -15.72 -6.11 10.03
CA ARG A 64 -15.84 -7.57 10.12
C ARG A 64 -16.52 -8.02 11.41
N ALA A 65 -16.09 -7.50 12.56
CA ALA A 65 -16.72 -7.83 13.83
C ALA A 65 -18.21 -7.45 13.88
N ARG A 66 -18.60 -6.32 13.28
CA ARG A 66 -20.00 -5.91 13.16
C ARG A 66 -20.79 -6.81 12.21
N LEU A 67 -20.17 -7.25 11.11
CA LEU A 67 -20.79 -8.15 10.14
C LEU A 67 -21.09 -9.50 10.79
N GLU A 68 -20.10 -10.11 11.45
CA GLU A 68 -20.25 -11.38 12.17
C GLU A 68 -21.37 -11.30 13.23
N ALA A 69 -21.44 -10.19 13.98
CA ALA A 69 -22.50 -9.99 14.96
C ALA A 69 -23.90 -9.82 14.33
N LEU A 70 -24.00 -9.22 13.14
CA LEU A 70 -25.26 -9.10 12.40
C LEU A 70 -25.67 -10.45 11.81
N GLU A 71 -24.75 -11.20 11.23
CA GLU A 71 -24.98 -12.55 10.72
C GLU A 71 -25.53 -13.46 11.83
N ALA A 72 -24.90 -13.44 13.02
CA ALA A 72 -25.39 -14.21 14.18
C ALA A 72 -26.82 -13.82 14.59
N LYS A 73 -27.14 -12.52 14.61
CA LYS A 73 -28.50 -12.04 14.91
C LYS A 73 -29.51 -12.47 13.87
N VAL A 74 -29.15 -12.43 12.58
CA VAL A 74 -30.02 -12.88 11.50
C VAL A 74 -30.30 -14.37 11.66
N THR A 75 -29.28 -15.20 11.89
CA THR A 75 -29.47 -16.64 12.13
C THR A 75 -30.39 -16.91 13.33
N GLU A 76 -30.23 -16.17 14.43
CA GLU A 76 -31.11 -16.30 15.60
C GLU A 76 -32.57 -15.95 15.26
N LEU A 77 -32.79 -14.89 14.48
CA LEU A 77 -34.13 -14.48 14.04
C LEU A 77 -34.74 -15.49 13.07
N GLU A 78 -33.96 -16.00 12.12
CA GLU A 78 -34.39 -17.04 11.18
C GLU A 78 -34.81 -18.30 11.95
N ALA A 79 -34.03 -18.74 12.93
CA ALA A 79 -34.37 -19.89 13.77
C ALA A 79 -35.66 -19.71 14.57
N LYS A 80 -35.97 -18.48 15.02
CA LYS A 80 -37.23 -18.17 15.72
C LYS A 80 -38.44 -18.12 14.78
N LEU A 81 -38.22 -17.82 13.50
CA LEU A 81 -39.26 -17.67 12.48
C LEU A 81 -39.56 -18.98 11.73
N SER A 82 -38.67 -19.97 11.78
CA SER A 82 -38.95 -21.32 11.27
C SER A 82 -39.96 -22.02 12.19
N PRO A 83 -41.19 -22.32 11.72
CA PRO A 83 -42.13 -23.13 12.50
C PRO A 83 -41.56 -24.54 12.66
N PRO A 84 -41.82 -25.23 13.79
CA PRO A 84 -41.46 -26.64 13.91
C PRO A 84 -42.17 -27.39 12.77
N THR A 85 -41.38 -28.00 11.90
CA THR A 85 -41.89 -28.94 10.91
C THR A 85 -42.38 -30.16 11.69
N GLU A 86 -43.70 -30.29 11.85
CA GLU A 86 -44.35 -31.59 12.05
C GLU A 86 -44.36 -32.38 10.74
#